data_AF-A0A2L1UXG2-F1
#
_entry.id   AF-A0A2L1UXG2-F1
#
_cell.length_a   1.000
_cell.length_b   1.000
_cell.length_c   1.000
_cell.angle_alpha   90.00
_cell.angle_beta   90.00
_cell.angle_gamma   90.00
#
_symmetry.space_group_name_H-M   'P 1'
#
loop_
_entity.id
_entity.type
_entity.pdbx_description
1 polymer ?
#
loop_
_entity_poly.entity_id
_entity_poly.type
_entity_poly.pdbx_seq_one_letter_code
_entity_poly.pdbx_strand_id
1 'polypeptide(L)'
;MKDNDLQKLVLYKISAFLMMAICVVTIYVISIYVDLFGVCSLFLRGDIIQYNGKVIISIGGVPLFIWMFFFSLRILLRKGMKQLKKATVIGNIWLGFSIASCCLGFVMSFIIPFILMFSSYTSCNTDKLGSYYVIHPNLCRTIVPHDKLR
;
A
#
# COMPACT_ATOMS: atom_id res chain seq x y z
N MET A 1 -19.72 -32.23 23.58
CA MET A 1 -19.45 -31.28 22.46
C MET A 1 -17.97 -31.45 22.12
N LYS A 2 -17.66 -31.92 20.92
CA LYS A 2 -16.38 -32.56 20.55
C LYS A 2 -15.21 -31.59 20.73
N ASP A 3 -14.15 -32.03 21.43
CA ASP A 3 -12.91 -31.27 21.68
C ASP A 3 -12.36 -30.61 20.40
N ASN A 4 -12.47 -31.31 19.26
CA ASN A 4 -12.07 -30.83 17.94
C ASN A 4 -12.79 -29.56 17.46
N ASP A 5 -14.04 -29.32 17.87
CA ASP A 5 -14.79 -28.13 17.47
C ASP A 5 -14.38 -26.90 18.29
N LEU A 6 -13.99 -27.10 19.55
CA LEU A 6 -13.43 -26.07 20.40
C LEU A 6 -12.03 -25.66 19.91
N GLN A 7 -11.18 -26.63 19.59
CA GLN A 7 -9.84 -26.37 19.03
C GLN A 7 -9.90 -25.59 17.71
N LYS A 8 -10.80 -25.96 16.79
CA LYS A 8 -11.01 -25.22 15.53
C LYS A 8 -11.44 -23.78 15.75
N LEU A 9 -12.32 -23.54 16.71
CA LEU A 9 -12.79 -22.19 17.04
C LEU A 9 -11.68 -21.34 17.67
N VAL A 10 -10.85 -21.92 18.53
CA VAL A 10 -9.68 -21.24 19.11
C VAL A 10 -8.65 -20.92 18.02
N LEU A 11 -8.32 -21.88 17.15
CA LEU A 11 -7.38 -21.69 16.04
C LEU A 11 -7.86 -20.60 15.07
N TYR A 12 -9.16 -20.55 14.78
CA TYR A 12 -9.76 -19.52 13.92
C TYR A 12 -9.71 -18.12 14.54
N LYS A 13 -9.82 -18.00 15.86
CA LYS A 13 -9.67 -16.70 16.55
C LYS A 13 -8.21 -16.25 16.60
N ILE A 14 -7.28 -17.18 16.84
CA ILE A 14 -5.84 -16.89 16.83
C ILE A 14 -5.40 -16.45 15.43
N SER A 15 -5.85 -17.12 14.37
CA SER A 15 -5.53 -16.72 13.00
C SER A 15 -6.08 -15.35 12.64
N ALA A 16 -7.30 -15.01 13.07
CA ALA A 16 -7.88 -13.68 12.89
C ALA A 16 -7.09 -12.58 13.63
N PHE A 17 -6.65 -12.86 14.86
CA PHE A 17 -5.80 -11.93 15.63
C PHE A 17 -4.44 -11.73 14.96
N LEU A 18 -3.81 -12.80 14.49
CA LEU A 18 -2.53 -12.74 13.79
C LEU A 18 -2.64 -11.96 12.48
N MET A 19 -3.72 -12.16 11.72
CA MET A 19 -4.01 -11.36 10.51
C MET A 19 -4.19 -9.87 10.82
N MET A 20 -4.88 -9.51 11.90
CA MET A 20 -4.98 -8.11 12.34
C MET A 20 -3.60 -7.52 12.65
N ALA A 21 -2.77 -8.24 13.41
CA ALA A 21 -1.43 -7.79 13.78
C ALA A 21 -0.56 -7.55 12.53
N ILE A 22 -0.59 -8.47 11.56
CA ILE A 22 0.12 -8.31 10.27
C ILE A 22 -0.37 -7.06 9.52
N CYS A 23 -1.68 -6.84 9.45
CA CYS A 23 -2.23 -5.66 8.76
C CYS A 23 -1.74 -4.35 9.42
N VAL A 24 -1.75 -4.28 10.75
CA VAL A 24 -1.28 -3.09 11.48
C VAL A 24 0.22 -2.87 11.28
N VAL A 25 1.04 -3.92 11.39
CA VAL A 25 2.49 -3.82 11.15
C VAL A 25 2.77 -3.36 9.72
N THR A 26 2.03 -3.88 8.75
CA THR A 26 2.23 -3.53 7.34
C THR A 26 1.83 -2.08 7.08
N ILE A 27 0.69 -1.61 7.61
CA ILE A 27 0.28 -0.21 7.52
C ILE A 27 1.29 0.72 8.20
N TYR A 28 1.83 0.33 9.36
CA TYR A 28 2.83 1.10 10.10
C TYR A 28 4.14 1.21 9.31
N VAL A 29 4.64 0.10 8.77
CA VAL A 29 5.82 0.07 7.90
C VAL A 29 5.59 0.94 6.67
N ILE A 30 4.44 0.79 5.99
CA ILE A 30 4.08 1.64 4.86
C ILE A 30 4.10 3.12 5.27
N SER A 31 3.55 3.49 6.42
CA SER A 31 3.50 4.88 6.87
C SER A 31 4.88 5.49 7.17
N ILE A 32 5.84 4.68 7.62
CA ILE A 32 7.22 5.14 7.89
C ILE A 32 8.05 5.22 6.61
N TYR A 33 7.88 4.25 5.70
CA TYR A 33 8.73 4.13 4.52
C TYR A 33 8.16 4.81 3.28
N VAL A 34 6.86 5.11 3.24
CA VAL A 34 6.24 5.85 2.14
C VAL A 34 6.40 7.34 2.37
N ASP A 35 7.34 7.91 1.62
CA ASP A 35 7.48 9.35 1.48
C ASP A 35 6.31 9.88 0.62
N LEU A 36 5.20 10.21 1.26
CA LEU A 36 3.98 10.72 0.61
C LEU A 36 4.26 11.98 -0.23
N PHE A 37 5.31 12.73 0.10
CA PHE A 37 5.79 13.88 -0.65
C PHE A 37 6.20 13.54 -2.09
N GLY A 38 6.84 12.38 -2.31
CA GLY A 38 7.25 11.93 -3.65
C GLY A 38 6.05 11.67 -4.57
N VAL A 39 4.95 11.14 -4.04
CA VAL A 39 3.74 10.82 -4.82
C VAL A 39 2.94 12.08 -5.15
N CYS A 40 2.89 13.03 -4.21
CA CYS A 40 2.30 14.34 -4.47
C CYS A 40 3.03 15.06 -5.60
N SER A 41 4.37 15.04 -5.62
CA SER A 41 5.17 15.66 -6.70
C SER A 41 4.88 15.06 -8.08
N LEU A 42 4.58 13.76 -8.13
CA LEU A 42 4.24 13.03 -9.35
C LEU A 42 2.85 13.38 -9.89
N PHE A 43 1.88 13.59 -9.00
CA PHE A 43 0.52 14.02 -9.35
C PHE A 43 0.41 15.50 -9.70
N LEU A 44 1.17 16.36 -9.00
CA LEU A 44 1.24 17.80 -9.24
C LEU A 44 2.12 18.18 -10.43
N ARG A 45 2.73 17.20 -11.11
CA ARG A 45 3.63 17.41 -12.26
C ARG A 45 4.71 18.45 -11.94
N GLY A 46 5.33 18.32 -10.77
CA GLY A 46 6.41 19.20 -10.35
C GLY A 46 7.65 19.07 -11.24
N ASP A 47 8.54 20.06 -11.16
CA ASP A 47 9.82 20.08 -11.90
C ASP A 47 10.78 18.95 -11.47
N ILE A 48 10.54 18.37 -10.28
CA ILE A 48 11.27 17.26 -9.68
C ILE A 48 10.24 16.21 -9.25
N ILE A 49 10.39 15.00 -9.78
CA ILE A 49 9.52 13.84 -9.51
C ILE A 49 10.36 12.76 -8.85
N GLN A 50 10.01 12.36 -7.63
CA GLN A 50 10.59 11.18 -6.98
C GLN A 50 9.70 9.97 -7.25
N TYR A 51 10.15 9.08 -8.13
CA TYR A 51 9.41 7.87 -8.47
C TYR A 51 9.99 6.65 -7.74
N ASN A 52 9.13 5.97 -6.99
CA ASN A 52 9.42 4.65 -6.44
C ASN A 52 8.19 3.77 -6.63
N GLY A 53 8.27 2.80 -7.53
CA GLY A 53 7.16 1.88 -7.81
C GLY A 53 6.63 1.16 -6.56
N LYS A 54 7.50 0.91 -5.57
CA LYS A 54 7.11 0.31 -4.29
C LYS A 54 6.09 1.17 -3.53
N VAL A 55 6.17 2.49 -3.67
CA VAL A 55 5.29 3.45 -2.99
C VAL A 55 3.89 3.49 -3.63
N ILE A 56 3.79 3.37 -4.95
CA ILE A 56 2.49 3.38 -5.64
C ILE A 56 1.73 2.08 -5.37
N ILE A 57 2.45 0.95 -5.37
CA ILE A 57 1.88 -0.35 -4.99
C ILE A 57 1.40 -0.32 -3.54
N SER A 58 2.20 0.25 -2.62
CA SER A 58 1.82 0.31 -1.21
C SER A 58 0.60 1.19 -0.97
N ILE A 59 0.47 2.35 -1.62
CA ILE A 59 -0.73 3.21 -1.55
C ILE A 59 -1.97 2.48 -2.08
N GLY A 60 -1.86 1.81 -3.23
CA GLY A 60 -2.97 1.03 -3.79
C GLY A 60 -3.40 -0.14 -2.91
N GLY A 61 -2.48 -0.69 -2.11
CA GLY A 61 -2.71 -1.80 -1.19
C GLY A 61 -3.30 -1.40 0.18
N VAL A 62 -3.15 -0.15 0.62
CA VAL A 62 -3.67 0.32 1.94
C VAL A 62 -5.18 0.03 2.10
N PRO A 63 -6.06 0.33 1.12
CA PRO A 63 -7.48 0.01 1.23
C PRO A 63 -7.79 -1.49 1.40
N LEU A 64 -6.94 -2.38 0.88
CA LEU A 64 -7.06 -3.84 1.09
C LEU A 64 -6.72 -4.20 2.54
N PHE A 65 -5.62 -3.68 3.08
CA PHE A 65 -5.22 -3.96 4.46
C PHE A 65 -6.24 -3.44 5.48
N ILE A 66 -6.82 -2.26 5.24
CA ILE A 66 -7.89 -1.71 6.08
C ILE A 66 -9.12 -2.63 6.04
N TRP A 67 -9.52 -3.11 4.85
CA TRP A 67 -10.64 -4.04 4.73
C TRP A 67 -10.38 -5.37 5.44
N MET A 68 -9.18 -5.95 5.26
CA MET A 68 -8.78 -7.20 5.94
C MET A 68 -8.79 -7.04 7.47
N PHE A 69 -8.37 -5.89 7.99
CA PHE A 69 -8.43 -5.57 9.40
C PHE A 69 -9.87 -5.59 9.94
N PHE A 70 -10.80 -4.86 9.29
CA PHE A 70 -12.20 -4.85 9.70
C PHE A 70 -12.87 -6.22 9.54
N PHE A 71 -12.51 -6.97 8.51
CA PHE A 71 -13.01 -8.33 8.30
C PHE A 71 -12.56 -9.26 9.44
N SER A 72 -11.29 -9.21 9.82
CA SER A 72 -10.71 -10.00 10.91
C SER A 72 -11.27 -9.59 12.27
N LEU A 73 -11.52 -8.30 12.50
CA LEU A 73 -12.20 -7.80 13.70
C LEU A 73 -13.62 -8.34 13.82
N ARG A 74 -14.39 -8.34 12.71
CA ARG A 74 -15.75 -8.92 12.68
C ARG A 74 -15.76 -10.42 12.99
N ILE A 75 -14.72 -11.13 12.56
CA ILE A 75 -14.52 -12.55 12.86
C ILE A 75 -14.27 -12.74 14.37
N LEU A 76 -13.38 -11.94 14.95
CA LEU A 76 -12.98 -12.05 16.35
C LEU A 76 -14.13 -11.74 17.33
N LEU A 77 -15.00 -10.80 16.96
CA LEU A 77 -16.17 -10.40 17.76
C LEU A 77 -17.37 -11.36 17.66
N ARG A 78 -17.39 -12.33 16.73
CA ARG A 78 -18.52 -13.26 16.60
C ARG A 78 -18.44 -14.43 17.59
N LYS A 79 -19.57 -14.72 18.22
CA LYS A 79 -19.76 -15.85 19.13
C LYS A 79 -20.17 -17.10 18.33
N GLY A 80 -19.24 -18.02 18.07
CA GLY A 80 -19.49 -19.37 17.51
C GLY A 80 -19.09 -19.59 16.04
N MET A 81 -18.97 -20.86 15.62
CA MET A 81 -18.58 -21.30 14.27
C MET A 81 -19.72 -21.27 13.22
N LYS A 82 -20.71 -20.38 13.36
CA LYS A 82 -21.68 -20.22 12.26
C LYS A 82 -20.97 -19.53 11.11
N GLN A 83 -20.80 -20.24 9.98
CA GLN A 83 -20.32 -19.69 8.71
C GLN A 83 -20.95 -18.31 8.48
N LEU A 84 -20.16 -17.37 7.97
CA LEU A 84 -20.54 -15.99 7.62
C LEU A 84 -21.81 -16.00 6.75
N LYS A 85 -22.99 -16.01 7.38
CA LYS A 85 -24.26 -16.30 6.69
C LYS A 85 -24.79 -15.14 5.84
N LYS A 86 -24.06 -14.03 5.75
CA LYS A 86 -24.30 -12.96 4.79
C LYS A 86 -23.09 -12.02 4.78
N ALA A 87 -22.38 -11.97 3.66
CA ALA A 87 -21.56 -10.81 3.35
C ALA A 87 -22.49 -9.59 3.32
N THR A 88 -22.20 -8.56 4.11
CA THR A 88 -22.95 -7.30 4.02
C THR A 88 -22.71 -6.73 2.62
N VAL A 89 -23.74 -6.23 1.94
CA VAL A 89 -23.61 -5.61 0.60
C VAL A 89 -22.52 -4.53 0.62
N ILE A 90 -22.46 -3.73 1.68
CA ILE A 90 -21.41 -2.72 1.92
C ILE A 90 -20.00 -3.32 1.97
N GLY A 91 -19.86 -4.51 2.57
CA GLY A 91 -18.58 -5.19 2.69
C GLY A 91 -18.11 -5.79 1.37
N ASN A 92 -19.04 -6.20 0.51
CA ASN A 92 -18.73 -6.72 -0.82
C ASN A 92 -18.36 -5.59 -1.80
N ILE A 93 -19.04 -4.44 -1.73
CA ILE A 93 -18.68 -3.25 -2.49
C ILE A 93 -17.29 -2.77 -2.08
N TRP A 94 -17.03 -2.67 -0.76
CA TRP A 94 -15.72 -2.26 -0.27
C TRP A 94 -14.62 -3.25 -0.66
N LEU A 95 -14.89 -4.55 -0.62
CA LEU A 95 -13.94 -5.56 -1.09
C LEU A 95 -13.61 -5.35 -2.58
N GLY A 96 -14.63 -5.15 -3.42
CA GLY A 96 -14.44 -4.85 -4.83
C GLY A 96 -13.62 -3.58 -5.06
N PHE A 97 -13.92 -2.51 -4.32
CA PHE A 97 -13.15 -1.27 -4.36
C PHE A 97 -11.69 -1.46 -3.93
N SER A 98 -11.45 -2.19 -2.84
CA SER A 98 -10.10 -2.47 -2.35
C SER A 98 -9.29 -3.29 -3.35
N ILE A 99 -9.89 -4.32 -3.96
CA ILE A 99 -9.23 -5.12 -5.01
C ILE A 99 -8.92 -4.25 -6.23
N ALA A 100 -9.89 -3.46 -6.69
CA ALA A 100 -9.70 -2.56 -7.83
C ALA A 100 -8.58 -1.55 -7.56
N SER A 101 -8.54 -0.93 -6.38
CA SER A 101 -7.49 -0.01 -5.95
C SER A 101 -6.10 -0.66 -5.98
N CYS A 102 -5.98 -1.90 -5.50
CA CYS A 102 -4.72 -2.63 -5.51
C CYS A 102 -4.26 -2.97 -6.93
N CYS A 103 -5.18 -3.47 -7.77
CA CYS A 103 -4.88 -3.74 -9.17
C CYS A 103 -4.47 -2.47 -9.92
N LEU A 104 -5.18 -1.35 -9.69
CA LEU A 104 -4.83 -0.06 -10.27
C LEU A 104 -3.45 0.41 -9.81
N GLY A 105 -3.12 0.31 -8.51
CA GLY A 105 -1.80 0.65 -7.99
C GLY A 105 -0.69 -0.20 -8.62
N PHE A 106 -0.93 -1.50 -8.79
CA PHE A 106 0.01 -2.40 -9.47
C PHE A 106 0.22 -2.02 -10.93
N VAL A 107 -0.87 -1.81 -11.68
CA VAL A 107 -0.82 -1.41 -13.09
C VAL A 107 -0.13 -0.05 -13.26
N MET A 108 -0.43 0.92 -12.40
CA MET A 108 0.19 2.24 -12.42
C MET A 108 1.69 2.18 -12.14
N SER A 109 2.16 1.24 -11.31
CA SER A 109 3.59 1.03 -11.08
C SER A 109 4.35 0.56 -12.33
N PHE A 110 3.68 0.04 -13.36
CA PHE A 110 4.28 -0.25 -14.65
C PHE A 110 4.06 0.89 -15.64
N ILE A 111 2.87 1.51 -15.66
CA ILE A 111 2.53 2.58 -16.61
C ILE A 111 3.36 3.84 -16.37
N ILE A 112 3.53 4.26 -15.12
CA ILE A 112 4.24 5.50 -14.78
C ILE A 112 5.68 5.55 -15.32
N PRO A 113 6.53 4.52 -15.17
CA PRO A 113 7.89 4.56 -15.73
C PRO A 113 7.89 4.60 -17.26
N PHE A 114 6.92 3.95 -17.93
CA PHE A 114 6.77 4.11 -19.38
C PHE A 114 6.40 5.54 -19.77
N ILE A 115 5.47 6.19 -19.05
CA ILE A 115 5.11 7.60 -19.31
C ILE A 115 6.32 8.52 -19.07
N LEU A 116 7.06 8.31 -17.98
CA LEU A 116 8.27 9.09 -17.68
C LEU A 116 9.35 8.93 -18.76
N MET A 117 9.47 7.74 -19.36
CA MET A 117 10.43 7.47 -20.44
C MET A 117 10.08 8.20 -21.75
N PHE A 118 8.80 8.43 -22.04
CA PHE A 118 8.35 9.19 -23.21
C PHE A 118 8.23 10.70 -22.97
N SER A 119 8.33 11.14 -21.72
CA SER A 119 8.24 12.55 -21.35
C SER A 119 9.61 13.20 -21.32
N SER A 120 9.66 14.54 -21.31
CA SER A 120 10.90 15.34 -21.22
C SER A 120 11.65 15.21 -19.89
N TYR A 121 11.31 14.24 -19.05
CA TYR A 121 11.94 14.03 -17.75
C TYR A 121 13.20 13.17 -17.92
N THR A 122 14.33 13.69 -17.44
CA THR A 122 15.62 12.99 -17.45
C THR A 122 15.90 12.43 -16.06
N SER A 123 16.41 11.19 -15.96
CA SER A 123 16.81 10.63 -14.66
C SER A 123 18.14 11.22 -14.20
N CYS A 124 18.25 11.58 -12.91
CA CYS A 124 19.53 11.99 -12.34
C CYS A 124 20.39 10.74 -12.08
N ASN A 125 21.29 10.39 -13.02
CA ASN A 125 22.17 9.22 -12.92
C ASN A 125 23.36 9.43 -11.94
N THR A 126 23.08 9.82 -10.71
CA THR A 126 24.07 9.91 -9.61
C THR A 126 23.66 8.91 -8.53
N ASP A 127 24.62 8.19 -7.93
CA ASP A 127 24.41 7.00 -7.08
C ASP A 127 23.32 7.08 -5.99
N LYS A 128 22.96 8.30 -5.54
CA LYS A 128 21.93 8.55 -4.52
C LYS A 128 20.63 9.18 -5.05
N LEU A 129 20.56 9.51 -6.34
CA LEU A 129 19.43 10.23 -6.97
C LEU A 129 18.76 9.47 -8.12
N GLY A 130 19.09 8.19 -8.33
CA GLY A 130 18.52 7.39 -9.43
C GLY A 130 16.99 7.20 -9.40
N SER A 131 16.33 7.54 -8.29
CA SER A 131 14.87 7.56 -8.14
C SER A 131 14.23 8.92 -8.44
N TYR A 132 15.02 9.93 -8.81
CA TYR A 132 14.55 11.28 -9.15
C TYR A 132 14.58 11.51 -10.67
N TYR A 133 13.46 12.02 -11.18
CA TYR A 133 13.23 12.41 -12.55
C TYR A 133 13.01 13.92 -12.59
N VAL A 134 13.75 14.65 -13.42
CA VAL A 134 13.68 16.12 -13.49
C VAL A 134 13.44 16.60 -14.92
N ILE A 135 12.73 17.72 -15.08
CA ILE A 135 12.48 18.32 -16.41
C ILE A 135 13.75 18.98 -16.95
N HIS A 136 14.50 19.70 -16.12
CA HIS A 136 15.81 20.24 -16.50
C HIS A 136 16.94 19.58 -15.70
N PRO A 137 18.03 19.15 -16.36
CA PRO A 137 19.15 18.48 -15.70
C PRO A 137 19.86 19.37 -14.67
N ASN A 138 19.69 20.69 -14.76
CA ASN A 138 20.21 21.65 -13.77
C ASN A 138 19.53 21.53 -12.41
N LEU A 139 18.28 21.03 -12.32
CA LEU A 139 17.62 20.79 -11.04
C LEU A 139 18.22 19.62 -10.27
N CYS A 140 18.91 18.66 -10.94
CA CYS A 140 19.63 17.59 -10.23
C CYS A 140 20.64 18.13 -9.21
N ARG A 141 21.22 19.32 -9.46
CA ARG A 141 22.19 19.97 -8.55
C ARG A 141 21.56 20.64 -7.33
N THR A 142 20.25 20.86 -7.36
CA THR A 142 19.49 21.51 -6.28
C THR A 142 18.88 20.51 -5.30
N ILE A 143 18.83 19.23 -5.67
CA ILE A 143 18.32 18.17 -4.80
C ILE A 143 19.39 17.82 -3.77
N VAL A 144 19.20 18.31 -2.54
CA VAL A 144 20.01 17.88 -1.40
C VAL A 144 19.45 16.52 -0.94
N PRO A 145 20.24 15.43 -1.00
CA PRO A 145 19.78 14.14 -0.51
C PRO A 145 19.47 14.24 0.99
N HIS A 146 18.32 13.69 1.41
CA HIS A 146 17.82 13.71 2.79
C HIS A 146 18.80 13.14 3.84
N ASP A 147 19.88 12.49 3.42
CA ASP A 147 20.96 11.99 4.29
C ASP A 147 21.78 13.08 5.01
N LYS A 148 21.63 14.37 4.66
CA LYS A 148 22.38 15.48 5.31
C LYS A 148 21.58 16.31 6.31
N LEU A 149 20.34 15.92 6.62
CA LEU A 149 19.45 16.64 7.55
C LEU A 149 19.03 15.79 8.76
N ARG A 150 19.76 14.71 9.05
CA ARG A 150 19.69 13.96 10.30
C ARG A 150 21.05 13.97 10.98
#